data_AF-A0A8S9Z2I2-F1
#
_entry.id   AF-A0A8S9Z2I2-F1
#
_cell.length_a   1.000
_cell.length_b   1.000
_cell.length_c   1.000
_cell.angle_alpha   90.00
_cell.angle_beta   90.00
_cell.angle_gamma   90.00
#
_symmetry.space_group_name_H-M   'P 1'
#
loop_
_entity.id
_entity.type
_entity.pdbx_description
1 polymer ?
#
loop_
_entity_poly.entity_id
_entity_poly.type
_entity_poly.pdbx_seq_one_letter_code
_entity_poly.pdbx_strand_id
1 'polypeptide(L)'
;MLRFFAYHYPFLDYSYLQFLVDDFLRLLVLRYCFCSIVLQLHRGFTGSSFYPSCSPALPESEMMNSPVLHKMIIELASLFECRSMFATPDNYSKG
;
A
#
# COMPACT_ATOMS: atom_id res chain seq x y z
N MET A 1 6.37 25.41 -2.30
CA MET A 1 6.33 24.09 -2.98
C MET A 1 5.56 23.03 -2.19
N LEU A 2 5.92 22.75 -0.92
CA LEU A 2 5.23 21.77 -0.06
C LEU A 2 3.73 22.05 0.18
N ARG A 3 3.33 23.32 0.27
CA ARG A 3 1.91 23.71 0.45
C ARG A 3 1.00 23.32 -0.72
N PHE A 4 1.51 23.25 -1.95
CA PHE A 4 0.67 22.87 -3.11
C PHE A 4 0.30 21.38 -3.10
N PHE A 5 1.23 20.51 -2.69
CA PHE A 5 0.96 19.07 -2.58
C PHE A 5 -0.04 18.74 -1.46
N ALA A 6 0.00 19.48 -0.34
CA ALA A 6 -0.98 19.32 0.74
C ALA A 6 -2.42 19.64 0.30
N TYR A 7 -2.61 20.58 -0.64
CA TYR A 7 -3.93 20.85 -1.22
C TYR A 7 -4.42 19.77 -2.18
N HIS A 8 -3.51 18.96 -2.75
CA HIS A 8 -3.86 17.88 -3.67
C HIS A 8 -4.15 16.56 -2.96
N TYR A 9 -3.62 16.38 -1.74
CA TYR A 9 -3.82 15.18 -0.92
C TYR A 9 -4.26 15.55 0.51
N PRO A 10 -5.51 16.01 0.71
CA PRO A 10 -5.99 16.50 2.01
C PRO A 10 -6.05 15.42 3.09
N PHE A 11 -6.01 14.14 2.71
CA PHE A 11 -6.05 12.99 3.62
C PHE A 11 -4.66 12.50 4.05
N LEU A 12 -3.58 13.07 3.49
CA LEU A 12 -2.22 12.65 3.79
C LEU A 12 -1.57 13.63 4.77
N ASP A 13 -1.08 13.10 5.90
CA ASP A 13 -0.39 13.91 6.90
C ASP A 13 0.84 14.62 6.30
N TYR A 14 1.06 15.87 6.70
CA TYR A 14 2.16 16.69 6.18
C TYR A 14 3.54 16.06 6.40
N SER A 15 3.70 15.25 7.45
CA SER A 15 4.94 14.53 7.75
C SER A 15 5.39 13.65 6.58
N TYR A 16 4.45 13.07 5.82
CA TYR A 16 4.78 12.27 4.64
C TYR A 16 5.46 13.08 3.54
N LEU A 17 5.14 14.37 3.39
CA LEU A 17 5.87 15.22 2.44
C LEU A 17 7.34 15.40 2.85
N GLN A 18 7.63 15.40 4.15
CA GLN A 18 9.00 15.45 4.67
C GLN A 18 9.70 14.09 4.58
N PHE A 19 8.98 12.99 4.81
CA PHE A 19 9.54 11.65 4.69
C PHE A 19 9.93 11.33 3.25
N LEU A 20 9.16 11.80 2.27
CA LEU A 20 9.42 11.53 0.86
C LEU A 20 10.61 12.30 0.27
N VAL A 21 11.11 13.34 0.94
CA VAL A 21 12.33 14.06 0.50
C VAL A 21 13.62 13.46 1.05
N ASP A 22 13.53 12.61 2.06
CA ASP A 22 14.66 11.85 2.59
C ASP A 22 14.69 10.44 1.98
N ASP A 23 15.85 10.00 1.49
CA ASP A 23 15.93 8.72 0.75
C ASP A 23 15.62 7.51 1.63
N PHE A 24 16.08 7.50 2.88
CA PHE A 24 15.85 6.39 3.80
C PHE A 24 14.37 6.31 4.19
N LEU A 25 13.78 7.45 4.58
CA LEU A 25 12.37 7.50 4.96
C LEU A 25 11.46 7.23 3.77
N ARG A 26 11.78 7.73 2.58
CA ARG A 26 11.03 7.41 1.35
C ARG A 26 11.03 5.90 1.08
N LEU A 27 12.19 5.24 1.19
CA LEU A 27 12.28 3.80 1.02
C LEU A 27 11.47 3.05 2.09
N LEU A 28 11.50 3.53 3.34
CA LEU A 28 10.71 2.93 4.42
C LEU A 28 9.19 3.04 4.16
N VAL A 29 8.71 4.20 3.69
CA VAL A 29 7.31 4.42 3.31
C VAL A 29 6.92 3.50 2.15
N LEU A 30 7.73 3.42 1.09
CA LEU A 30 7.46 2.53 -0.04
C LEU A 30 7.41 1.06 0.39
N ARG A 31 8.30 0.65 1.30
CA ARG A 31 8.32 -0.71 1.84
C ARG A 31 7.09 -1.00 2.68
N TYR A 32 6.64 -0.05 3.50
CA TYR A 32 5.36 -0.16 4.21
C TYR A 32 4.21 -0.36 3.21
N CYS A 33 4.11 0.50 2.19
CA CYS A 33 3.03 0.43 1.21
C CYS A 33 3.01 -0.92 0.49
N PHE A 34 4.18 -1.39 0.04
CA PHE A 34 4.34 -2.69 -0.59
C PHE A 34 3.91 -3.83 0.32
N CYS A 35 4.42 -3.88 1.56
CA CYS A 35 4.08 -4.94 2.51
C CYS A 35 2.58 -4.93 2.85
N SER A 36 2.00 -3.75 3.07
CA SER A 36 0.56 -3.58 3.35
C SER A 36 -0.28 -4.21 2.24
N ILE A 37 -0.10 -3.81 0.98
CA ILE A 37 -0.92 -4.32 -0.11
C ILE A 37 -0.65 -5.81 -0.41
N VAL A 38 0.59 -6.28 -0.30
CA VAL A 38 0.93 -7.70 -0.49
C VAL A 38 0.21 -8.56 0.54
N LEU A 39 0.28 -8.21 1.82
CA LEU A 39 -0.33 -8.99 2.90
C LEU A 39 -1.85 -8.91 2.85
N GLN A 40 -2.40 -7.74 2.49
CA GLN A 40 -3.84 -7.60 2.31
C GLN A 40 -4.38 -8.36 1.09
N LEU A 41 -3.66 -8.41 -0.03
CA LEU A 41 -4.12 -9.17 -1.20
C LEU A 41 -3.85 -10.68 -1.10
N HIS A 42 -2.86 -11.09 -0.33
CA HIS A 42 -2.53 -12.51 -0.18
C HIS A 42 -3.59 -13.25 0.65
N ARG A 43 -4.07 -14.38 0.11
CA ARG A 43 -5.18 -15.19 0.65
C ARG A 43 -4.83 -15.86 1.97
N GLY A 44 -3.56 -16.19 2.17
CA GLY A 44 -3.07 -16.86 3.39
C GLY A 44 -2.91 -15.94 4.62
N PHE A 45 -3.03 -14.63 4.47
CA PHE A 45 -2.89 -13.68 5.58
C PHE A 45 -4.23 -13.02 5.85
N THR A 46 -4.88 -13.36 6.96
CA THR A 46 -6.19 -12.82 7.34
C THR A 46 -6.17 -12.34 8.78
N GLY A 47 -6.71 -11.14 9.00
CA GLY A 47 -6.76 -10.51 10.32
C GLY A 47 -5.72 -9.41 10.50
N SER A 48 -6.07 -8.41 11.30
CA SER A 48 -5.29 -7.19 11.51
C SER A 48 -3.90 -7.44 12.11
N SER A 49 -3.69 -8.56 12.80
CA SER A 49 -2.39 -8.94 13.36
C SER A 49 -1.31 -9.19 12.31
N PHE A 50 -1.68 -9.50 11.07
CA PHE A 50 -0.75 -9.66 9.96
C PHE A 50 -0.46 -8.36 9.22
N TYR A 51 -1.25 -7.30 9.43
CA TYR A 51 -1.14 -6.09 8.64
C TYR A 51 -0.27 -5.05 9.35
N PRO A 52 0.63 -4.37 8.62
CA PRO A 52 1.50 -3.39 9.23
C PRO A 52 0.70 -2.14 9.63
N SER A 53 0.97 -1.61 10.81
CA SER A 53 0.47 -0.30 11.25
C SER A 53 1.57 0.76 11.16
N CYS A 54 1.18 2.02 10.97
CA CYS A 54 2.11 3.14 10.94
C CYS A 54 1.50 4.38 11.61
N SER A 55 2.37 5.30 12.03
CA SER A 55 1.99 6.63 12.52
C SER A 55 2.90 7.68 11.88
N PRO A 56 2.36 8.72 11.23
CA PRO A 56 0.93 8.98 11.01
C PRO A 56 0.27 7.92 10.11
N ALA A 57 -1.04 7.69 10.26
CA ALA A 57 -1.73 6.67 9.46
C ALA A 57 -1.74 7.03 7.96
N LEU A 58 -1.55 6.04 7.09
CA LEU A 58 -1.75 6.18 5.65
C LEU A 58 -3.20 5.85 5.26
N PRO A 59 -3.71 6.44 4.16
CA PRO A 59 -5.07 6.17 3.69
C PRO A 59 -5.16 4.78 3.06
N GLU A 60 -5.43 3.77 3.91
CA GLU A 60 -5.48 2.36 3.52
C GLU A 60 -6.50 2.09 2.41
N SER A 61 -7.67 2.72 2.45
CA SER A 61 -8.70 2.59 1.41
C SER A 61 -8.22 3.03 0.03
N GLU A 62 -7.51 4.15 -0.04
CA GLU A 62 -6.97 4.68 -1.32
C GLU A 62 -5.91 3.74 -1.90
N MET A 63 -5.06 3.19 -1.02
CA MET A 63 -4.06 2.21 -1.43
C MET A 63 -4.72 0.91 -1.94
N MET A 64 -5.71 0.41 -1.20
CA MET A 64 -6.40 -0.83 -1.55
C MET A 64 -7.30 -0.70 -2.77
N ASN A 65 -7.77 0.50 -3.10
CA ASN A 65 -8.57 0.74 -4.29
C ASN A 65 -7.72 1.11 -5.53
N SER A 66 -6.39 1.17 -5.41
CA SER A 66 -5.52 1.57 -6.52
C SER A 66 -5.35 0.44 -7.55
N PRO A 67 -5.89 0.60 -8.78
CA PRO A 67 -5.76 -0.42 -9.82
C PRO A 67 -4.31 -0.61 -10.27
N VAL A 68 -3.49 0.44 -10.19
CA VAL A 68 -2.06 0.40 -10.54
C VAL A 68 -1.30 -0.47 -9.55
N LEU A 69 -1.55 -0.30 -8.25
CA LEU A 69 -0.90 -1.13 -7.23
C LEU A 69 -1.32 -2.60 -7.37
N HIS A 70 -2.62 -2.87 -7.56
CA HIS A 70 -3.11 -4.22 -7.80
C HIS A 70 -2.43 -4.87 -8.99
N LYS A 71 -2.37 -4.17 -10.13
CA LYS A 71 -1.70 -4.66 -11.34
C LYS A 71 -0.24 -5.03 -11.06
N MET A 72 0.53 -4.15 -10.40
CA MET A 72 1.94 -4.41 -10.10
C MET A 72 2.13 -5.63 -9.19
N ILE A 73 1.33 -5.77 -8.12
CA ILE A 73 1.41 -6.94 -7.23
C ILE A 73 1.07 -8.23 -7.98
N ILE A 74 0.04 -8.19 -8.83
CA ILE A 74 -0.37 -9.32 -9.64
C ILE A 74 0.70 -9.73 -10.67
N GLU A 75 1.32 -8.77 -11.34
CA GLU A 75 2.42 -9.03 -12.27
C GLU A 75 3.62 -9.64 -11.55
N LEU A 76 4.01 -9.09 -10.39
CA LEU A 76 5.06 -9.66 -9.54
C LEU A 76 4.74 -11.09 -9.11
N ALA A 77 3.53 -11.34 -8.60
CA ALA A 77 3.12 -12.68 -8.19
C ALA A 77 3.11 -13.68 -9.36
N SER A 78 2.83 -13.22 -10.58
CA SER A 78 2.89 -14.06 -11.78
C SER A 78 4.33 -14.39 -12.17
N LEU A 79 5.27 -13.43 -12.04
CA LEU A 79 6.70 -13.66 -12.25
C LEU A 79 7.29 -14.66 -11.26
N PHE A 80 6.79 -14.69 -10.03
CA PHE A 80 7.18 -15.66 -9.00
C PHE A 80 6.33 -16.94 -8.98
N GLU A 81 5.48 -17.15 -9.97
CA GLU A 81 4.61 -18.33 -10.10
C GLU A 81 3.68 -18.57 -8.88
N CYS A 82 3.37 -17.52 -8.12
CA CYS A 82 2.54 -17.59 -6.91
C CYS A 82 1.23 -16.81 -7.02
N ARG A 83 0.83 -16.42 -8.24
CA ARG A 83 -0.39 -15.62 -8.53
C ARG A 83 -1.66 -16.18 -7.90
N SER A 84 -1.81 -17.51 -7.82
CA SER A 84 -2.97 -18.18 -7.22
C SER A 84 -3.15 -17.86 -5.73
N MET A 85 -2.08 -17.44 -5.05
CA MET A 85 -2.09 -17.07 -3.64
C MET A 85 -2.67 -15.67 -3.39
N PHE A 86 -2.90 -14.87 -4.43
CA PHE A 86 -3.37 -13.49 -4.31
C PHE A 86 -4.84 -13.35 -4.78
N ALA A 87 -5.56 -12.44 -4.15
CA ALA A 87 -6.89 -12.01 -4.58
C ALA A 87 -6.78 -11.05 -5.78
N THR A 88 -7.77 -11.09 -6.66
CA THR A 88 -7.97 -10.10 -7.73
C THR A 88 -9.04 -9.09 -7.32
N PRO A 89 -9.13 -7.91 -7.96
CA PRO A 89 -10.19 -6.94 -7.68
C PRO A 89 -11.60 -7.56 -7.67
N ASP A 90 -11.87 -8.49 -8.60
CA ASP A 90 -13.18 -9.16 -8.72
C ASP A 90 -13.47 -10.17 -7.59
N ASN A 91 -12.43 -10.58 -6.86
CA ASN A 91 -12.48 -11.64 -5.85
C ASN A 91 -11.95 -11.18 -4.49
N TYR A 92 -11.83 -9.86 -4.28
CA TYR A 92 -11.40 -9.30 -3.01
C TYR A 92 -12.59 -9.25 -2.05
N SER A 93 -12.70 -10.29 -1.21
CA SER A 93 -13.67 -10.33 -0.11
C SER A 93 -12.92 -10.44 1.21
N LYS A 94 -12.35 -9.32 1.67
CA LYS A 94 -11.96 -9.16 3.07
C LYS A 94 -12.92 -8.13 3.65
N GLY A 95 -13.81 -8.65 4.50
CA GLY A 95 -14.91 -7.89 5.12
C GLY A 95 -14.45 -6.75 5.98
#